data_AF-A0A177S733-F1
#
_entry.id   AF-A0A177S733-F1
#
_cell.length_a   1.000
_cell.length_b   1.000
_cell.length_c   1.000
_cell.angle_alpha   90.00
_cell.angle_beta   90.00
_cell.angle_gamma   90.00
#
_symmetry.space_group_name_H-M   'P 1'
#
loop_
_entity.id
_entity.type
_entity.pdbx_description
1 polymer ?
#
loop_
_entity_poly.entity_id
_entity_poly.type
_entity_poly.pdbx_seq_one_letter_code
_entity_poly.pdbx_strand_id
1 'polypeptide(L)'
;MNRLKAKYQDEIVKVMMEKFNYSSVMQAPKVDKIVINMGVGDAVTNSKALDMAVEELQLLTGQKPLITKAKKSIAGFKLREGMPIGAKVTLRGERMYEFLDKLINVSLPRVRDFRGVSKKSFDGRGNYTLGVKEQLIFPEIDYDRVSKVRGMDIVIVTTANTDEESRELLTALGMPFQK
;
A
#
# COMPACT_ATOMS: atom_id res chain seq x y z
N MET A 1 16.61 6.69 12.81
CA MET A 1 15.33 7.37 12.52
C MET A 1 15.16 7.35 11.00
N ASN A 2 14.09 6.71 10.50
CA ASN A 2 13.86 6.58 9.06
C ASN A 2 13.78 7.96 8.37
N ARG A 3 14.45 8.10 7.21
CA ARG A 3 14.56 9.34 6.40
C ARG A 3 13.21 10.00 6.14
N LEU A 4 12.19 9.24 5.75
CA LEU A 4 10.85 9.78 5.49
C LEU A 4 10.17 10.30 6.76
N LYS A 5 10.43 9.68 7.91
CA LYS A 5 9.86 10.10 9.19
C LYS A 5 10.47 11.42 9.66
N ALA A 6 11.78 11.59 9.50
CA ALA A 6 12.46 12.86 9.77
C ALA A 6 11.96 13.96 8.83
N LYS A 7 11.94 13.68 7.52
CA LYS A 7 11.39 14.62 6.52
C LYS A 7 9.95 15.05 6.85
N TYR A 8 9.12 14.11 7.29
CA TYR A 8 7.75 14.42 7.71
C TYR A 8 7.72 15.44 8.85
N GLN A 9 8.51 15.21 9.91
CA GLN A 9 8.53 16.06 11.10
C GLN A 9 9.16 17.44 10.85
N ASP A 10 10.26 17.49 10.10
CA ASP A 10 11.08 18.70 9.99
C ASP A 10 10.62 19.65 8.88
N GLU A 11 10.09 19.10 7.78
CA GLU A 11 9.74 19.85 6.56
C GLU A 11 8.25 19.79 6.26
N ILE A 12 7.67 18.58 6.14
CA ILE A 12 6.32 18.41 5.59
C ILE A 12 5.25 19.01 6.51
N VAL A 13 5.40 18.87 7.83
CA VAL A 13 4.48 19.49 8.79
C VAL A 13 4.43 21.01 8.59
N LYS A 14 5.57 21.68 8.37
CA LYS A 14 5.61 23.14 8.15
C LYS A 14 4.90 23.53 6.86
N VAL A 15 5.18 22.82 5.75
CA VAL A 15 4.54 23.04 4.45
C VAL A 15 3.02 22.87 4.55
N MET A 16 2.55 21.85 5.26
CA MET A 16 1.11 21.60 5.44
C MET A 16 0.44 22.67 6.32
N MET A 17 1.11 23.10 7.39
CA MET A 17 0.63 24.18 8.27
C MET A 17 0.50 25.51 7.51
N GLU A 18 1.49 25.87 6.69
CA GLU A 18 1.47 27.09 5.89
C GLU A 18 0.42 27.04 4.78
N LYS A 19 0.28 25.90 4.09
CA LYS A 19 -0.66 25.78 2.97
C LYS A 19 -2.13 25.79 3.41
N PHE A 20 -2.45 25.09 4.49
CA PHE A 20 -3.82 24.92 4.95
C PHE A 20 -4.18 25.80 6.15
N ASN A 21 -3.25 26.63 6.63
CA ASN A 21 -3.43 27.55 7.76
C ASN A 21 -4.03 26.89 9.01
N TYR A 22 -3.53 25.69 9.35
CA TYR A 22 -3.98 24.98 10.55
C TYR A 22 -3.65 25.76 11.82
N SER A 23 -4.55 25.70 12.81
CA SER A 23 -4.36 26.39 14.09
C SER A 23 -3.46 25.63 15.07
N SER A 24 -3.25 24.32 14.83
CA SER A 24 -2.44 23.46 15.68
C SER A 24 -1.63 22.47 14.86
N VAL A 25 -0.38 22.23 15.26
CA VAL A 25 0.52 21.25 14.65
C VAL A 25 -0.09 19.85 14.61
N MET A 26 -0.95 19.52 15.59
CA MET A 26 -1.61 18.21 15.66
C MET A 26 -2.72 18.03 14.62
N GLN A 27 -3.17 19.11 13.95
CA GLN A 27 -4.11 19.02 12.83
C GLN A 27 -3.43 18.63 11.53
N ALA A 28 -2.10 18.77 11.43
CA ALA A 28 -1.37 18.39 10.23
C ALA A 28 -1.58 16.89 9.94
N PRO A 29 -2.03 16.53 8.72
CA PRO A 29 -2.27 15.15 8.34
C PRO A 29 -1.01 14.28 8.48
N LYS A 30 -1.18 13.04 8.92
CA LYS A 30 -0.14 12.01 8.97
C LYS A 30 -0.61 10.73 8.32
N VAL A 31 0.34 9.90 7.93
CA VAL A 31 0.05 8.52 7.53
C VAL A 31 -0.18 7.69 8.80
N ASP A 32 -1.37 7.11 8.95
CA ASP A 32 -1.75 6.29 10.11
C ASP A 32 -1.22 4.86 9.95
N LYS A 33 -1.50 4.26 8.80
CA LYS A 33 -1.13 2.88 8.46
C LYS A 33 -1.12 2.67 6.96
N ILE A 34 -0.37 1.66 6.53
CA ILE A 34 -0.45 1.15 5.16
C ILE A 34 -0.95 -0.28 5.23
N VAL A 35 -2.00 -0.59 4.48
CA VAL A 35 -2.53 -1.95 4.35
C VAL A 35 -2.19 -2.45 2.96
N ILE A 36 -1.49 -3.57 2.88
CA ILE A 36 -1.18 -4.24 1.63
C ILE A 36 -2.05 -5.48 1.59
N ASN A 37 -2.81 -5.63 0.51
CA ASN A 37 -3.76 -6.72 0.32
C ASN A 37 -3.50 -7.43 -1.00
N MET A 38 -3.51 -8.76 -0.96
CA MET A 38 -3.43 -9.59 -2.16
C MET A 38 -4.62 -10.54 -2.18
N GLY A 39 -5.42 -10.42 -3.23
CA GLY A 39 -6.49 -11.38 -3.55
C GLY A 39 -5.92 -12.54 -4.35
N VAL A 40 -6.02 -13.76 -3.85
CA VAL A 40 -5.53 -14.97 -4.51
C VAL A 40 -6.73 -15.86 -4.85
N GLY A 41 -7.43 -15.52 -5.93
CA GLY A 41 -8.62 -16.27 -6.36
C GLY A 41 -8.34 -17.75 -6.68
N ASP A 42 -7.12 -18.07 -7.13
CA ASP A 42 -6.69 -19.44 -7.40
C ASP A 42 -6.49 -20.28 -6.12
N ALA A 43 -6.47 -19.64 -4.94
CA ALA A 43 -6.31 -20.34 -3.66
C ALA A 43 -7.45 -21.33 -3.37
N VAL A 44 -8.61 -21.14 -4.01
CA VAL A 44 -9.77 -22.03 -3.88
C VAL A 44 -9.46 -23.43 -4.41
N THR A 45 -8.66 -23.52 -5.46
CA THR A 45 -8.29 -24.81 -6.10
C THR A 45 -6.88 -25.25 -5.71
N ASN A 46 -5.98 -24.32 -5.38
CA ASN A 46 -4.60 -24.61 -5.04
C ASN A 46 -4.15 -23.86 -3.78
N SER A 47 -4.11 -24.56 -2.64
CA SER A 47 -3.65 -24.00 -1.37
C SER A 47 -2.19 -23.54 -1.41
N LYS A 48 -1.32 -24.20 -2.18
CA LYS A 48 0.09 -23.80 -2.32
C LYS A 48 0.24 -22.42 -2.96
N ALA A 49 -0.70 -22.02 -3.82
CA ALA A 49 -0.68 -20.70 -4.40
C ALA A 49 -0.82 -19.63 -3.31
N LEU A 50 -1.62 -19.88 -2.27
CA LEU A 50 -1.75 -18.95 -1.16
C LEU A 50 -0.47 -18.88 -0.33
N ASP A 51 0.15 -20.03 -0.04
CA ASP A 51 1.39 -20.09 0.75
C ASP A 51 2.51 -19.27 0.08
N MET A 52 2.67 -19.41 -1.24
CA MET A 52 3.64 -18.59 -1.99
C MET A 52 3.35 -17.08 -1.90
N ALA A 53 2.08 -16.66 -1.98
CA ALA A 53 1.73 -15.24 -1.81
C ALA A 53 2.01 -14.73 -0.39
N VAL A 54 1.85 -15.58 0.63
CA VAL A 54 2.19 -15.24 2.01
C VAL A 54 3.69 -15.06 2.15
N GLU A 55 4.49 -15.94 1.55
CA GLU A 55 5.95 -15.82 1.54
C GLU A 55 6.43 -14.56 0.79
N GLU A 56 5.90 -14.30 -0.40
CA GLU A 56 6.21 -13.08 -1.18
C GLU A 56 5.88 -11.80 -0.40
N LEU A 57 4.68 -11.72 0.20
CA LEU A 57 4.30 -10.58 1.04
C LEU A 57 5.16 -10.47 2.29
N GLN A 58 5.59 -11.59 2.87
CA GLN A 58 6.48 -11.59 4.04
C GLN A 58 7.86 -11.05 3.69
N LEU A 59 8.43 -11.47 2.55
CA LEU A 59 9.72 -10.97 2.04
C LEU A 59 9.67 -9.47 1.76
N LEU A 60 8.59 -9.01 1.12
CA LEU A 60 8.39 -7.62 0.75
C LEU A 60 8.19 -6.69 1.96
N THR A 61 7.42 -7.14 2.96
CA THR A 61 7.05 -6.31 4.12
C THR A 61 7.89 -6.53 5.37
N GLY A 62 8.68 -7.61 5.43
CA GLY A 62 9.36 -8.03 6.66
C GLY A 62 8.41 -8.39 7.80
N GLN A 63 7.13 -8.65 7.49
CA GLN A 63 6.09 -8.95 8.46
C GLN A 63 5.27 -10.15 8.00
N LYS A 64 5.00 -11.08 8.91
CA LYS A 64 4.16 -12.24 8.62
C LYS A 64 2.73 -11.78 8.24
N PRO A 65 2.24 -12.11 7.04
CA PRO A 65 0.89 -11.73 6.60
C PRO A 65 -0.21 -12.49 7.35
N LEU A 66 -1.36 -11.83 7.45
CA LEU A 66 -2.60 -12.44 7.91
C LEU A 66 -3.35 -13.02 6.71
N ILE A 67 -3.65 -14.31 6.76
CA ILE A 67 -4.51 -14.97 5.77
C ILE A 67 -5.95 -14.50 5.96
N THR A 68 -6.57 -14.00 4.90
CA THR A 68 -7.97 -13.57 4.87
C THR A 68 -8.87 -14.71 4.43
N LYS A 69 -9.99 -14.88 5.13
CA LYS A 69 -10.99 -15.92 4.87
C LYS A 69 -12.28 -15.31 4.35
N ALA A 70 -13.00 -16.06 3.51
CA ALA A 70 -14.30 -15.66 3.00
C ALA A 70 -15.32 -15.58 4.16
N LYS A 71 -16.03 -14.46 4.28
CA LYS A 71 -17.08 -14.26 5.30
C LYS A 71 -18.43 -14.89 4.93
N LYS A 72 -18.66 -15.13 3.65
CA LYS A 72 -19.92 -15.67 3.12
C LYS A 72 -19.60 -16.64 1.99
N SER A 73 -20.46 -17.63 1.82
CA SER A 73 -20.42 -18.51 0.66
C SER A 73 -20.98 -17.80 -0.57
N ILE A 74 -20.26 -17.87 -1.69
CA ILE A 74 -20.66 -17.27 -2.97
C ILE A 74 -20.45 -18.31 -4.07
N ALA A 75 -21.55 -18.88 -4.58
CA ALA A 75 -21.51 -19.97 -5.54
C ALA A 75 -20.81 -19.60 -6.86
N GLY A 76 -20.99 -18.37 -7.35
CA GLY A 76 -20.37 -17.88 -8.58
C GLY A 76 -18.84 -17.89 -8.55
N PHE A 77 -18.24 -17.70 -7.38
CA PHE A 77 -16.78 -17.78 -7.17
C PHE A 77 -16.33 -19.14 -6.64
N LYS A 78 -17.25 -20.12 -6.52
CA LYS A 78 -17.00 -21.43 -5.88
C LYS A 78 -16.45 -21.30 -4.46
N LEU A 79 -16.81 -20.22 -3.76
CA LEU A 79 -16.33 -19.90 -2.42
C LEU A 79 -17.30 -20.40 -1.35
N ARG A 80 -16.75 -21.05 -0.32
CA ARG A 80 -17.47 -21.38 0.92
C ARG A 80 -16.97 -20.49 2.05
N GLU A 81 -17.85 -20.19 2.99
CA GLU A 81 -17.50 -19.48 4.22
C GLU A 81 -16.33 -20.15 4.94
N GLY A 82 -15.40 -19.35 5.45
CA GLY A 82 -14.19 -19.80 6.14
C GLY A 82 -13.04 -20.23 5.23
N MET A 83 -13.24 -20.36 3.91
CA MET A 83 -12.15 -20.69 2.99
C MET A 83 -11.13 -19.54 2.91
N PRO A 84 -9.82 -19.85 2.92
CA PRO A 84 -8.77 -18.84 2.75
C PRO A 84 -8.67 -18.42 1.28
N ILE A 85 -8.62 -17.11 1.04
CA ILE A 85 -8.74 -16.52 -0.31
C ILE A 85 -7.72 -15.41 -0.61
N GLY A 86 -6.96 -14.99 0.39
CA GLY A 86 -6.00 -13.92 0.23
C GLY A 86 -5.13 -13.74 1.45
N ALA A 87 -4.27 -12.75 1.37
CA ALA A 87 -3.37 -12.38 2.45
C ALA A 87 -3.29 -10.86 2.54
N LYS A 88 -3.18 -10.35 3.76
CA LYS A 88 -2.97 -8.92 4.00
C LYS A 88 -1.93 -8.67 5.09
N VAL A 89 -1.25 -7.55 4.97
CA VAL A 89 -0.35 -7.02 5.99
C VAL A 89 -0.82 -5.61 6.35
N THR A 90 -0.70 -5.24 7.63
CA THR A 90 -0.87 -3.85 8.05
C THR A 90 0.40 -3.36 8.69
N LEU A 91 1.02 -2.38 8.04
CA LEU A 91 2.25 -1.73 8.46
C LEU A 91 1.92 -0.46 9.24
N ARG A 92 2.60 -0.27 10.37
CA ARG A 92 2.52 0.92 11.23
C ARG A 92 3.90 1.32 11.71
N GLY A 93 4.04 2.55 12.16
CA GLY A 93 5.28 3.05 12.74
C GLY A 93 6.42 3.05 11.73
N GLU A 94 7.58 2.54 12.11
CA GLU A 94 8.80 2.62 11.28
C GLU A 94 8.71 1.80 9.99
N ARG A 95 8.22 0.56 10.07
CA ARG A 95 8.04 -0.34 8.90
C ARG A 95 7.14 0.26 7.82
N MET A 96 6.15 1.05 8.23
CA MET A 96 5.26 1.75 7.30
C MET A 96 6.02 2.80 6.48
N TYR A 97 6.83 3.63 7.14
CA TYR A 97 7.65 4.63 6.46
C TYR A 97 8.73 3.97 5.60
N GLU A 98 9.31 2.84 6.01
CA GLU A 98 10.33 2.12 5.22
C GLU A 98 9.72 1.56 3.94
N PHE A 99 8.55 0.93 4.07
CA PHE A 99 7.81 0.44 2.92
C PHE A 99 7.40 1.57 1.98
N LEU A 100 6.93 2.70 2.51
CA LEU A 100 6.55 3.86 1.68
C LEU A 100 7.76 4.45 0.94
N ASP A 101 8.92 4.55 1.59
CA ASP A 101 10.16 5.05 0.98
C ASP A 101 10.61 4.15 -0.16
N LYS A 102 10.56 2.83 0.06
CA LYS A 102 10.89 1.82 -0.95
C LYS A 102 9.90 1.86 -2.11
N LEU A 103 8.60 1.96 -1.82
CA LEU A 103 7.55 2.03 -2.83
C LEU A 103 7.78 3.23 -3.76
N ILE A 104 7.99 4.41 -3.18
CA ILE A 104 8.13 5.67 -3.94
C ILE A 104 9.42 5.71 -4.73
N ASN A 105 10.57 5.41 -4.09
CA ASN A 105 11.88 5.66 -4.69
C ASN A 105 12.43 4.48 -5.47
N VAL A 106 12.00 3.25 -5.17
CA VAL A 106 12.57 2.02 -5.76
C VAL A 106 11.56 1.29 -6.62
N SER A 107 10.35 1.05 -6.12
CA SER A 107 9.39 0.17 -6.80
C SER A 107 8.59 0.86 -7.90
N LEU A 108 8.05 2.05 -7.66
CA LEU A 108 7.24 2.78 -8.66
C LEU A 108 8.02 3.10 -9.95
N PRO A 109 9.28 3.54 -9.92
CA PRO A 109 10.07 3.76 -11.14
C PRO A 109 10.31 2.50 -11.98
N ARG A 110 10.21 1.30 -11.38
CA ARG A 110 10.38 0.02 -12.08
C ARG A 110 9.10 -0.46 -12.78
N VAL A 111 7.97 0.21 -12.56
CA VAL A 111 6.73 -0.09 -13.28
C VAL A 111 6.95 0.17 -14.78
N ARG A 112 6.61 -0.80 -15.62
CA ARG A 112 6.69 -0.63 -17.08
C ARG A 112 5.79 0.52 -17.53
N ASP A 113 6.31 1.41 -18.38
CA ASP A 113 5.61 2.60 -18.89
C ASP A 113 5.06 3.50 -17.79
N PHE A 114 5.82 3.72 -16.72
CA PHE A 114 5.38 4.53 -15.59
C PHE A 114 5.16 6.01 -15.97
N ARG A 115 3.89 6.45 -15.95
CA ARG A 115 3.49 7.85 -16.20
C ARG A 115 3.11 8.61 -14.92
N GLY A 116 3.38 8.04 -13.76
CA GLY A 116 2.88 8.51 -12.48
C GLY A 116 1.61 7.78 -12.04
N VAL A 117 1.27 7.94 -10.77
CA VAL A 117 0.08 7.36 -10.16
C VAL A 117 -1.13 8.28 -10.32
N SER A 118 -2.33 7.70 -10.42
CA SER A 118 -3.56 8.45 -10.62
C SER A 118 -3.85 9.39 -9.44
N LYS A 119 -4.22 10.64 -9.75
CA LYS A 119 -4.71 11.63 -8.77
C LYS A 119 -6.16 11.37 -8.31
N LYS A 120 -6.86 10.41 -8.94
CA LYS A 120 -8.29 10.15 -8.70
C LYS A 120 -8.56 8.97 -7.76
N SER A 121 -7.53 8.26 -7.31
CA SER A 121 -7.69 7.04 -6.50
C SER A 121 -7.86 7.30 -5.00
N PHE A 122 -8.38 8.48 -4.65
CA PHE A 122 -8.74 8.82 -3.28
C PHE A 122 -10.19 8.43 -3.01
N ASP A 123 -10.52 8.15 -1.75
CA ASP A 123 -11.83 7.66 -1.32
C ASP A 123 -12.81 8.77 -0.85
N GLY A 124 -12.45 10.04 -1.04
CA GLY A 124 -13.23 11.20 -0.56
C GLY A 124 -12.98 11.54 0.91
N ARG A 125 -12.19 10.74 1.63
CA ARG A 125 -11.85 10.92 3.05
C ARG A 125 -10.34 10.90 3.27
N GLY A 126 -9.56 11.23 2.24
CA GLY A 126 -8.11 11.34 2.35
C GLY A 126 -7.37 9.99 2.44
N ASN A 127 -7.99 8.85 2.12
CA ASN A 127 -7.25 7.60 1.95
C ASN A 127 -6.94 7.37 0.48
N TYR A 128 -5.75 6.87 0.19
CA TYR A 128 -5.29 6.63 -1.16
C TYR A 128 -5.13 5.14 -1.43
N THR A 129 -5.72 4.66 -2.52
CA THR A 129 -5.56 3.26 -2.95
C THR A 129 -4.76 3.18 -4.23
N LEU A 130 -3.68 2.40 -4.21
CA LEU A 130 -2.83 2.11 -5.35
C LEU A 130 -2.95 0.64 -5.72
N GLY A 131 -3.43 0.36 -6.93
CA GLY A 131 -3.38 -0.98 -7.51
C GLY A 131 -2.05 -1.21 -8.22
N VAL A 132 -1.30 -2.23 -7.80
CA VAL A 132 -0.10 -2.73 -8.46
C VAL A 132 -0.47 -3.99 -9.23
N LYS A 133 -0.23 -3.99 -10.55
CA LYS A 133 -0.59 -5.13 -11.41
C LYS A 133 0.36 -6.32 -11.27
N GLU A 134 1.63 -6.05 -11.00
CA GLU A 134 2.70 -7.05 -11.00
C GLU A 134 3.57 -6.86 -9.77
N GLN A 135 3.77 -7.91 -8.98
CA GLN A 135 4.63 -7.88 -7.80
C GLN A 135 6.13 -7.75 -8.11
N LEU A 136 6.51 -7.93 -9.39
CA LEU A 136 7.90 -7.86 -9.89
C LEU A 136 8.53 -6.47 -9.79
N ILE A 137 7.73 -5.44 -9.49
CA ILE A 137 8.25 -4.08 -9.27
C ILE A 137 9.11 -3.99 -7.99
N PHE A 138 8.99 -4.96 -7.09
CA PHE A 138 9.77 -5.02 -5.85
C PHE A 138 11.06 -5.83 -6.07
N PRO A 139 12.24 -5.26 -5.79
CA PRO A 139 13.53 -5.97 -5.94
C PRO A 139 13.64 -7.24 -5.09
N GLU A 140 12.88 -7.34 -4.00
CA GLU A 140 12.87 -8.49 -3.10
C GLU A 140 12.27 -9.75 -3.74
N ILE A 141 11.48 -9.58 -4.80
CA ILE A 141 10.83 -10.68 -5.50
C ILE A 141 11.75 -11.18 -6.61
N ASP A 142 12.19 -12.43 -6.48
CA ASP A 142 13.00 -13.13 -7.46
C ASP A 142 12.12 -13.58 -8.63
N TYR A 143 12.45 -13.13 -9.84
CA TYR A 143 11.72 -13.46 -11.06
C TYR A 143 11.65 -14.98 -11.30
N ASP A 144 12.73 -15.71 -11.00
CA ASP A 144 12.82 -17.15 -11.29
C ASP A 144 11.97 -17.99 -10.33
N ARG A 145 11.61 -17.43 -9.17
CA ARG A 145 10.76 -18.10 -8.17
C ARG A 145 9.28 -17.80 -8.35
N VAL A 146 8.92 -16.83 -9.18
CA VAL A 146 7.52 -16.43 -9.38
C VAL A 146 6.84 -17.39 -10.34
N SER A 147 5.93 -18.22 -9.82
CA SER A 147 5.15 -19.15 -10.65
C SER A 147 4.08 -18.44 -11.49
N LYS A 148 3.52 -17.35 -10.97
CA LYS A 148 2.43 -16.58 -11.59
C LYS A 148 2.49 -15.12 -11.16
N VAL A 149 2.32 -14.22 -12.12
CA VAL A 149 2.22 -12.78 -11.87
C VAL A 149 0.92 -12.48 -11.12
N ARG A 150 1.04 -11.72 -10.03
CA ARG A 150 -0.04 -11.35 -9.12
C ARG A 150 -0.01 -9.85 -8.89
N GLY A 151 -1.21 -9.28 -8.84
CA GLY A 151 -1.40 -7.92 -8.39
C GLY A 151 -1.51 -7.82 -6.87
N MET A 152 -1.37 -6.61 -6.35
CA MET A 152 -1.68 -6.27 -4.97
C MET A 152 -2.26 -4.87 -4.89
N ASP A 153 -3.09 -4.64 -3.89
CA ASP A 153 -3.64 -3.33 -3.57
C ASP A 153 -2.92 -2.78 -2.34
N ILE A 154 -2.41 -1.56 -2.46
CA ILE A 154 -1.74 -0.82 -1.39
C ILE A 154 -2.65 0.33 -0.99
N VAL A 155 -3.20 0.26 0.22
CA VAL A 155 -4.06 1.29 0.79
C VAL A 155 -3.25 2.09 1.80
N ILE A 156 -3.04 3.38 1.49
CA ILE A 156 -2.40 4.34 2.37
C ILE A 156 -3.51 5.07 3.13
N VAL A 157 -3.59 4.80 4.43
CA VAL A 157 -4.57 5.43 5.31
C VAL A 157 -3.93 6.63 5.97
N THR A 158 -4.56 7.79 5.81
CA THR A 158 -4.09 9.04 6.43
C THR A 158 -5.10 9.54 7.45
N THR A 159 -4.72 10.55 8.21
CA THR A 159 -5.63 11.28 9.11
C THR A 159 -6.25 12.51 8.44
N ALA A 160 -6.00 12.73 7.15
CA ALA A 160 -6.62 13.83 6.42
C ALA A 160 -8.13 13.66 6.38
N ASN A 161 -8.87 14.77 6.37
CA ASN A 161 -10.32 14.72 6.21
C ASN A 161 -10.75 14.87 4.75
N THR A 162 -9.88 15.45 3.93
CA THR A 162 -10.14 15.73 2.52
C THR A 162 -9.06 15.13 1.62
N ASP A 163 -9.44 14.87 0.37
CA ASP A 163 -8.53 14.33 -0.63
C ASP A 163 -7.43 15.33 -1.02
N GLU A 164 -7.71 16.63 -0.93
CA GLU A 164 -6.72 17.66 -1.24
C GLU A 164 -5.56 17.67 -0.24
N GLU A 165 -5.88 17.62 1.06
CA GLU A 165 -4.90 17.50 2.13
C GLU A 165 -4.05 16.24 1.98
N SER A 166 -4.70 15.09 1.72
CA SER A 166 -3.95 13.84 1.55
C SER A 166 -3.10 13.84 0.29
N ARG A 167 -3.58 14.44 -0.80
CA ARG A 167 -2.81 14.55 -2.04
C ARG A 167 -1.58 15.41 -1.83
N GLU A 168 -1.71 16.52 -1.11
CA GLU A 168 -0.56 17.35 -0.79
C GLU A 168 0.44 16.63 0.09
N LEU A 169 -0.03 15.95 1.15
CA LEU A 169 0.81 15.14 2.03
C LEU A 169 1.61 14.11 1.24
N LEU A 170 0.95 13.35 0.36
CA LEU A 170 1.61 12.33 -0.46
C LEU A 170 2.57 12.96 -1.47
N THR A 171 2.24 14.11 -2.05
CA THR A 171 3.12 14.84 -2.97
C THR A 171 4.39 15.31 -2.25
N ALA A 172 4.27 15.86 -1.04
CA ALA A 172 5.40 16.29 -0.22
C ALA A 172 6.30 15.12 0.22
N LEU A 173 5.69 13.93 0.43
CA LEU A 173 6.40 12.67 0.67
C LEU A 173 7.12 12.13 -0.58
N GLY A 174 6.90 12.73 -1.76
CA GLY A 174 7.56 12.37 -3.01
C GLY A 174 6.72 11.45 -3.92
N MET A 175 5.43 11.27 -3.65
CA MET A 175 4.57 10.41 -4.46
C MET A 175 4.46 10.96 -5.90
N PRO A 176 4.84 10.18 -6.92
CA PRO A 176 4.87 10.64 -8.31
C PRO A 176 3.47 10.62 -8.94
N PHE A 177 2.64 11.63 -8.68
CA PHE A 177 1.34 11.76 -9.33
C PHE A 177 1.47 12.07 -10.83
N GLN A 178 0.61 11.45 -11.65
CA GLN A 178 0.51 11.74 -13.07
C GLN A 178 0.19 13.23 -13.27
N LYS A 179 1.01 13.93 -14.08
CA LYS A 179 0.79 15.34 -14.40
C LYS A 179 -0.55 15.51 -15.11
#